data_AF-A0A1G5R1J7-F1
#
_entry.id   AF-A0A1G5R1J7-F1
#
_cell.length_a   1.000
_cell.length_b   1.000
_cell.length_c   1.000
_cell.angle_alpha   90.00
_cell.angle_beta   90.00
_cell.angle_gamma   90.00
#
_symmetry.space_group_name_H-M   'P 1'
#
loop_
_entity.id
_entity.type
_entity.pdbx_description
1 polymer ?
#
loop_
_entity_poly.entity_id
_entity_poly.type
_entity_poly.pdbx_seq_one_letter_code
_entity_poly.pdbx_strand_id
1 'polypeptide(L)' 'MELLLDTNILLFMAYEPEKLRSDVVDLLEDTGKTLCFSAASIWEVVIKRNLNKPDFSVPP' A
#
# COMPACT_ATOMS: atom_id res chain seq x y z
N MET A 1 1.29 -15.41 11.10
CA MET A 1 1.73 -14.14 11.77
C MET A 1 1.12 -12.99 10.99
N GLU A 2 0.71 -11.92 11.66
CA GLU A 2 0.10 -10.76 11.00
C GLU A 2 1.17 -9.74 10.58
N LEU A 3 1.04 -9.19 9.38
CA LEU A 3 1.89 -8.14 8.86
C LEU A 3 1.05 -6.88 8.67
N LEU A 4 1.36 -5.82 9.42
CA LEU A 4 0.71 -4.53 9.25
C LEU A 4 1.43 -3.72 8.17
N LEU A 5 0.73 -3.45 7.07
CA LEU A 5 1.25 -2.71 5.93
C LEU A 5 1.07 -1.20 6.13
N ASP A 6 2.12 -0.47 5.78
CA ASP A 6 2.07 0.99 5.65
C ASP A 6 1.33 1.42 4.38
N THR A 7 0.77 2.63 4.37
CA THR A 7 0.08 3.20 3.21
C THR A 7 0.94 3.17 1.94
N ASN A 8 2.25 3.42 2.05
CA ASN A 8 3.13 3.41 0.88
C ASN A 8 3.28 2.02 0.26
N ILE A 9 3.26 0.95 1.07
CA ILE A 9 3.31 -0.42 0.54
C ILE A 9 2.01 -0.75 -0.20
N LEU A 10 0.85 -0.34 0.34
CA LEU A 10 -0.44 -0.47 -0.36
C LEU A 10 -0.43 0.25 -1.72
N LEU A 11 0.11 1.48 -1.75
CA LEU A 11 0.20 2.27 -2.97
C LEU A 11 1.15 1.65 -4.00
N PHE A 12 2.33 1.19 -3.57
CA PHE A 12 3.26 0.54 -4.49
C PHE A 12 2.72 -0.79 -5.00
N MET A 13 2.09 -1.62 -4.17
CA MET A 13 1.42 -2.84 -4.65
C MET A 13 0.37 -2.55 -5.73
N ALA A 14 -0.39 -1.47 -5.58
CA ALA A 14 -1.49 -1.15 -6.48
C ALA A 14 -1.06 -0.46 -7.79
N TYR A 15 -0.05 0.40 -7.75
CA TYR A 15 0.30 1.29 -8.88
C TYR A 15 1.71 1.13 -9.42
N GLU A 16 2.67 0.78 -8.57
CA GLU A 16 4.09 0.72 -8.93
C GLU A 16 4.80 -0.46 -8.26
N PRO A 17 4.38 -1.71 -8.54
CA PRO A 17 4.88 -2.89 -7.83
C PRO A 17 6.37 -3.13 -8.11
N GLU A 18 6.91 -2.60 -9.22
CA GLU A 18 8.35 -2.69 -9.50
C GLU A 18 9.22 -1.89 -8.51
N LYS A 19 8.64 -0.97 -7.74
CA LYS A 19 9.35 -0.25 -6.66
C LYS A 19 9.50 -1.10 -5.40
N LEU A 20 8.78 -2.21 -5.27
CA LEU A 20 8.91 -3.11 -4.13
C LEU A 20 10.21 -3.91 -4.24
N ARG A 21 10.96 -3.97 -3.14
CA ARG A 21 12.15 -4.83 -3.06
C ARG A 21 11.71 -6.29 -3.07
N SER A 22 12.52 -7.16 -3.67
CA SER A 22 12.18 -8.58 -3.82
C SER A 22 11.91 -9.28 -2.49
N ASP A 23 12.66 -8.96 -1.43
CA ASP A 23 12.43 -9.48 -0.08
C ASP A 23 11.09 -9.06 0.53
N VAL A 24 10.58 -7.89 0.15
CA VAL A 24 9.25 -7.42 0.55
C VAL A 24 8.17 -8.15 -0.25
N VAL A 25 8.38 -8.38 -1.54
CA VAL A 25 7.45 -9.17 -2.37
C VAL A 25 7.34 -10.59 -1.83
N ASP A 26 8.46 -11.25 -1.55
CA ASP A 26 8.48 -12.60 -0.94
C ASP A 26 7.70 -12.64 0.39
N LEU A 27 7.76 -11.56 1.16
CA LEU A 27 7.04 -11.43 2.43
C LEU A 27 5.53 -11.25 2.23
N LEU A 28 5.12 -10.53 1.18
CA LEU A 28 3.72 -10.25 0.84
C LEU A 28 3.04 -11.46 0.18
N GLU A 29 3.77 -12.25 -0.60
CA GLU A 29 3.27 -13.44 -1.29
C GLU A 29 3.20 -14.69 -0.37
N ASP A 30 3.78 -14.61 0.84
CA ASP A 30 3.70 -15.71 1.81
C ASP A 30 2.28 -15.88 2.35
N THR A 31 1.59 -16.92 1.85
CA THR A 31 0.23 -17.29 2.25
C THR A 31 0.08 -17.71 3.72
N GLY A 32 1.20 -17.92 4.44
CA GLY A 32 1.23 -18.13 5.89
C GLY A 32 1.13 -16.84 6.70
N LYS A 33 1.10 -15.68 6.05
CA LYS A 33 0.93 -14.36 6.68
C LYS A 33 -0.41 -13.74 6.31
N THR A 34 -1.01 -13.10 7.30
CA THR A 34 -2.20 -12.27 7.07
C THR A 34 -1.75 -10.84 6.88
N LEU A 35 -2.03 -10.29 5.70
CA LEU A 35 -1.78 -8.89 5.40
C LEU A 35 -2.89 -8.03 6.00
N CYS A 36 -2.53 -7.17 6.93
CA CYS A 36 -3.42 -6.23 7.59
C CYS A 36 -3.03 -4.81 7.18
N PHE A 37 -4.00 -3.91 7.06
CA PHE A 37 -3.74 -2.49 6.92
C PHE A 37 -4.74 -1.70 7.75
N SER A 38 -4.35 -0.48 8.13
CA SER A 38 -5.20 0.36 8.97
C SER A 38 -6.29 1.04 8.14
N ALA A 39 -7.47 1.24 8.71
CA ALA A 39 -8.49 2.09 8.10
C ALA A 39 -7.96 3.53 7.87
N ALA A 40 -7.08 4.01 8.75
CA ALA A 40 -6.44 5.32 8.61
C ALA A 40 -5.56 5.41 7.34
N SER A 41 -4.93 4.30 6.93
CA SER A 41 -4.16 4.23 5.68
C SER A 41 -5.04 4.50 4.47
N ILE A 42 -6.28 3.98 4.44
CA ILE A 42 -7.25 4.30 3.37
C ILE A 42 -7.62 5.78 3.39
N TRP A 43 -7.91 6.35 4.57
CA TRP A 43 -8.23 7.77 4.70
C TRP A 43 -7.08 8.66 4.23
N GLU A 44 -5.84 8.29 4.51
CA GLU A 44 -4.67 9.04 4.03
C GLU A 44 -4.62 9.07 2.49
N VAL A 45 -4.90 7.94 1.82
CA VAL A 45 -4.98 7.88 0.35
C VAL A 45 -6.08 8.81 -0.17
N VAL A 46 -7.28 8.76 0.42
CA VAL A 46 -8.41 9.62 0.05
C VAL A 46 -8.06 11.10 0.22
N ILE A 47 -7.45 11.49 1.34
CA ILE A 47 -7.05 12.89 1.59
C ILE A 47 -5.98 13.33 0.60
N LYS A 48 -4.92 12.53 0.40
CA LYS A 48 -3.85 12.85 -0.56
C LYS A 48 -4.37 13.02 -1.99
N ARG A 49 -5.37 12.23 -2.39
CA ARG A 49 -6.08 12.39 -3.67
C ARG A 49 -6.86 13.70 -3.76
N ASN A 50 -7.62 14.02 -2.72
CA ASN A 50 -8.45 15.23 -2.71
C ASN A 50 -7.64 16.53 -2.61
N LEU A 51 -6.38 16.47 -2.19
CA LEU A 51 -5.45 17.61 -2.23
C LEU A 51 -5.00 18.01 -3.65
N ASN A 52 -5.53 17.36 -4.68
CA ASN A 52 -5.30 17.66 -6.10
C ASN A 52 -3.81 17.81 -6.44
N LYS A 53 -2.97 16.96 -5.82
CA LYS A 53 -1.54 16.91 -6.14
C LYS A 53 -1.41 16.46 -7.60
N PRO A 54 -0.64 17.18 -8.43
CA PRO A 54 -0.61 16.95 -9.88
C PRO A 54 -0.18 15.52 -10.28
N ASP A 55 0.48 14.78 -9.38
CA ASP A 55 0.98 13.42 -9.59
C ASP A 55 0.27 12.33 -8.75
N PHE A 56 -0.87 12.61 -8.10
CA PHE A 56 -1.54 11.63 -7.22
C PHE A 56 -2.93 11.24 -7.73
N SER A 57 -2.98 10.30 -8.69
CA SER A 57 -4.23 9.74 -9.25
C SER A 57 -4.42 8.28 -8.83
N VAL A 58 -4.90 8.08 -7.61
CA VAL A 58 -5.09 6.75 -7.00
C VAL A 58 -6.55 6.57 -6.55
N PRO A 59 -7.31 5.57 -7.03
CA PRO A 59 -8.59 5.20 -6.42
C PRO A 59 -8.43 4.65 -4.98
N PRO A 60 -9.37 4.99 -4.08
CA PRO A 60 -9.37 4.43 -2.73
C PRO A 60 -9.76 2.96 -2.69
#